data_AF-W0RFZ2-F1
#
_entry.id   AF-W0RFZ2-F1
#
_cell.length_a   1.000
_cell.length_b   1.000
_cell.length_c   1.000
_cell.angle_alpha   90.00
_cell.angle_beta   90.00
_cell.angle_gamma   90.00
#
_symmetry.space_group_name_H-M   'P 1'
#
loop_
_entity.id
_entity.type
_entity.pdbx_description
1 polymer ?
#
loop_
_entity_poly.entity_id
_entity_poly.type
_entity_poly.pdbx_seq_one_letter_code
_entity_poly.pdbx_strand_id
1 'polypeptide(L)'
;MLPIDRLFRAASSDLTEPAELVVRDAASWEGTWERLTAATVPAPHRPAVDFSRDVVLVVAAGERPSGGWRVTVDAVRAAADGGLDVTYTVAGPAPECFTAQVITAPVDVVRVPRPAGTVRFAARTLLEPC
;
A
#
# COMPACT_ATOMS: atom_id res chain seq x y z
N MET A 1 11.17 -15.73 -1.41
CA MET A 1 10.36 -14.51 -1.18
C MET A 1 11.31 -13.33 -1.26
N LEU A 2 10.90 -12.24 -1.91
CA LEU A 2 11.72 -11.04 -2.00
C LEU A 2 11.63 -10.26 -0.67
N PRO A 3 12.71 -9.60 -0.23
CA PRO A 3 12.64 -8.72 0.93
C PRO A 3 11.68 -7.56 0.63
N ILE A 4 10.82 -7.24 1.61
CA ILE A 4 9.92 -6.10 1.52
C ILE A 4 10.62 -4.91 2.15
N ASP A 5 10.96 -3.92 1.35
CA ASP A 5 11.45 -2.63 1.82
C ASP A 5 10.28 -1.64 1.88
N ARG A 6 9.79 -1.36 3.08
CA ARG A 6 8.60 -0.52 3.28
C ARG A 6 8.99 0.95 3.34
N LEU A 7 8.49 1.72 2.40
CA LEU A 7 8.79 3.14 2.25
C LEU A 7 7.85 4.02 3.07
N PHE A 8 6.58 3.66 3.13
CA PHE A 8 5.55 4.48 3.77
C PHE A 8 4.33 3.64 4.14
N ARG A 9 3.63 4.07 5.19
CA ARG A 9 2.35 3.54 5.61
C ARG A 9 1.58 4.62 6.36
N ALA A 10 0.30 4.75 6.09
CA ALA A 10 -0.57 5.66 6.79
C ALA A 10 -1.99 5.08 6.94
N ALA A 11 -2.69 5.52 7.98
CA ALA A 11 -4.11 5.22 8.15
C ALA A 11 -5.00 6.09 7.26
N SER A 12 -4.50 7.24 6.79
CA SER A 12 -5.25 8.18 5.95
C SER A 12 -4.40 8.65 4.78
N SER A 13 -5.04 8.77 3.61
CA SER A 13 -4.49 9.30 2.37
C SER A 13 -5.64 9.83 1.50
N ASP A 14 -5.32 10.42 0.34
CA ASP A 14 -6.29 10.81 -0.68
C ASP A 14 -6.62 9.68 -1.69
N LEU A 15 -6.28 8.43 -1.34
CA LEU A 15 -6.69 7.23 -2.07
C LEU A 15 -7.96 6.67 -1.45
N THR A 16 -9.10 7.31 -1.73
CA THR A 16 -10.41 7.00 -1.17
C THR A 16 -11.07 5.76 -1.77
N GLU A 17 -10.61 5.31 -2.94
CA GLU A 17 -11.00 4.03 -3.54
C GLU A 17 -9.91 2.96 -3.35
N PRO A 18 -10.27 1.66 -3.27
CA PRO A 18 -9.28 0.59 -3.29
C PRO A 18 -8.44 0.67 -4.55
N ALA A 19 -7.11 0.62 -4.40
CA ALA A 19 -6.19 0.75 -5.52
C ALA A 19 -4.93 -0.11 -5.35
N GLU A 20 -4.46 -0.64 -6.46
CA GLU A 20 -3.21 -1.39 -6.59
C GLU A 20 -2.39 -0.70 -7.67
N LEU A 21 -1.32 0.00 -7.28
CA LEU A 21 -0.51 0.78 -8.20
C LEU A 21 0.90 0.21 -8.30
N VAL A 22 1.41 0.17 -9.52
CA VAL A 22 2.82 -0.14 -9.81
C VAL A 22 3.44 1.11 -10.41
N VAL A 23 4.16 1.86 -9.57
CA VAL A 23 4.82 3.10 -9.96
C VAL A 23 6.21 2.75 -10.50
N ARG A 24 6.46 3.12 -11.76
CA ARG A 24 7.65 2.68 -12.52
C ARG A 24 8.64 3.79 -12.88
N ASP A 25 8.33 5.03 -12.52
CA ASP A 25 9.10 6.21 -12.85
C ASP A 25 8.91 7.32 -11.80
N ALA A 26 9.82 8.30 -11.84
CA ALA A 26 9.88 9.38 -10.86
C ALA A 26 8.70 10.36 -10.94
N ALA A 27 8.15 10.61 -12.14
CA ALA A 27 7.04 11.55 -12.32
C ALA A 27 5.73 10.97 -11.75
N SER A 28 5.47 9.70 -12.04
CA SER A 28 4.36 8.95 -11.43
C SER A 28 4.52 8.86 -9.91
N TRP A 29 5.75 8.73 -9.41
CA TRP A 29 6.02 8.66 -7.98
C TRP A 29 5.76 9.97 -7.26
N GLU A 30 6.09 11.08 -7.89
CA GLU A 30 5.81 12.42 -7.37
C GLU A 30 4.31 12.64 -7.14
N GLY A 31 3.49 12.47 -8.17
CA GLY A 31 2.04 12.65 -8.04
C GLY A 31 1.39 11.61 -7.11
N THR A 32 1.91 10.39 -7.07
CA THR A 32 1.41 9.37 -6.13
C THR A 32 1.75 9.74 -4.69
N TRP A 33 2.95 10.27 -4.42
CA TRP A 33 3.38 10.67 -3.08
C TRP A 33 2.54 11.81 -2.50
N GLU A 34 2.18 12.80 -3.32
CA GLU A 34 1.30 13.89 -2.91
C GLU A 34 -0.05 13.37 -2.42
N ARG A 35 -0.67 12.45 -3.16
CA ARG A 35 -1.93 11.79 -2.75
C ARG A 35 -1.78 10.95 -1.49
N LEU A 36 -0.67 10.22 -1.37
CA LEU A 36 -0.38 9.38 -0.20
C LEU A 36 -0.23 10.21 1.09
N THR A 37 0.29 11.44 0.96
CA THR A 37 0.67 12.27 2.11
C THR A 37 -0.25 13.46 2.35
N ALA A 38 -1.29 13.66 1.54
CA ALA A 38 -2.24 14.76 1.64
C ALA A 38 -2.85 14.96 3.04
N ALA A 39 -3.08 13.85 3.77
CA ALA A 39 -3.64 13.87 5.12
C ALA A 39 -2.58 13.96 6.25
N THR A 40 -1.28 14.01 5.92
CA THR A 40 -0.18 13.99 6.90
C THR A 40 0.49 15.37 6.98
N VAL A 41 0.48 15.98 8.17
CA VAL A 41 1.08 17.30 8.41
C VAL A 41 2.05 17.26 9.61
N PRO A 42 3.32 17.65 9.45
CA PRO A 42 3.95 18.06 8.18
C PRO A 42 4.08 16.87 7.21
N ALA A 43 4.02 17.15 5.91
CA ALA A 43 4.19 16.12 4.89
C ALA A 43 5.60 15.52 4.97
N PRO A 44 5.73 14.18 5.01
CA PRO A 44 7.03 13.54 5.05
C PRO A 44 7.78 13.70 3.73
N HIS A 45 9.11 13.68 3.81
CA HIS A 45 9.98 13.73 2.63
C HIS A 45 9.77 12.49 1.75
N ARG A 46 9.64 12.70 0.44
CA ARG A 46 9.46 11.63 -0.56
C ARG A 46 10.70 10.73 -0.63
N PRO A 47 10.59 9.42 -0.40
CA PRO A 47 11.71 8.49 -0.54
C PRO A 47 12.32 8.52 -1.94
N ALA A 48 13.66 8.56 -2.02
CA ALA A 48 14.39 8.43 -3.27
C ALA A 48 14.35 6.96 -3.75
N VAL A 49 13.98 6.76 -5.02
CA VAL A 49 13.88 5.44 -5.64
C VAL A 49 14.61 5.46 -6.96
N ASP A 50 15.52 4.51 -7.15
CA ASP A 50 16.19 4.29 -8.42
C ASP A 50 15.32 3.40 -9.31
N PHE A 51 14.49 4.04 -10.13
CA PHE A 51 13.56 3.32 -11.01
C PHE A 51 14.26 2.51 -12.11
N SER A 52 15.57 2.63 -12.32
CA SER A 52 16.27 1.71 -13.23
C SER A 52 16.35 0.29 -12.66
N ARG A 53 16.33 0.15 -11.33
CA ARG A 53 16.48 -1.11 -10.60
C ARG A 53 15.24 -1.54 -9.85
N ASP A 54 14.43 -0.58 -9.41
CA ASP A 54 13.29 -0.83 -8.53
C ASP A 54 11.98 -0.27 -9.12
N VAL A 55 10.87 -0.74 -8.55
CA VAL A 55 9.54 -0.13 -8.69
C VAL A 55 8.92 0.04 -7.33
N VAL A 56 7.93 0.93 -7.23
CA VAL A 56 7.15 1.12 -5.99
C VAL A 56 5.78 0.49 -6.19
N LEU A 57 5.38 -0.33 -5.21
CA LEU A 57 4.04 -0.89 -5.13
C LEU A 57 3.26 -0.11 -4.07
N VAL A 58 2.04 0.31 -4.43
CA VAL A 58 1.11 0.95 -3.50
C VAL A 58 -0.13 0.08 -3.43
N VAL A 59 -0.54 -0.29 -2.22
CA VAL A 59 -1.85 -0.88 -1.95
C VAL A 59 -2.64 0.09 -1.09
N ALA A 60 -3.83 0.44 -1.54
CA ALA A 60 -4.77 1.29 -0.83
C ALA A 60 -6.02 0.49 -0.50
N ALA A 61 -6.48 0.59 0.74
CA ALA A 61 -7.74 -0.02 1.15
C ALA A 61 -8.96 0.74 0.61
N GLY A 62 -8.80 2.01 0.23
CA GLY A 62 -9.92 2.94 0.07
C GLY A 62 -10.48 3.37 1.43
N GLU A 63 -11.60 4.11 1.40
CA GLU A 63 -12.24 4.60 2.60
C GLU A 63 -12.70 3.47 3.53
N ARG A 64 -12.49 3.68 4.83
CA ARG A 64 -12.95 2.78 5.89
C ARG A 64 -13.71 3.56 6.95
N PRO A 65 -14.82 2.99 7.45
CA PRO A 65 -15.80 3.73 8.24
C PRO A 65 -15.36 4.02 9.68
N SER A 66 -14.26 3.42 10.13
CA SER A 66 -13.76 3.54 11.50
C SER A 66 -12.23 3.57 11.54
N GLY A 67 -11.70 3.91 12.72
CA GLY A 67 -10.30 3.65 13.05
C GLY A 67 -10.02 2.16 13.24
N GLY A 68 -8.73 1.78 13.18
CA GLY A 68 -8.28 0.40 13.37
C GLY A 68 -8.10 -0.40 12.08
N TRP A 69 -8.50 0.15 10.93
CA TRP A 69 -8.22 -0.44 9.63
C TRP A 69 -6.79 -0.21 9.19
N ARG A 70 -6.20 -1.21 8.54
CA ARG A 70 -4.87 -1.17 7.96
C ARG A 70 -4.82 -2.01 6.68
N VAL A 71 -3.96 -1.63 5.76
CA VAL A 71 -3.55 -2.49 4.64
C VAL A 71 -2.07 -2.82 4.79
N THR A 72 -1.67 -4.02 4.41
CA THR A 72 -0.28 -4.48 4.56
C THR A 72 0.10 -5.38 3.41
N VAL A 73 1.17 -5.04 2.69
CA VAL A 73 1.82 -5.99 1.78
C VAL A 73 2.52 -7.06 2.63
N ASP A 74 2.07 -8.29 2.50
CA ASP A 74 2.54 -9.42 3.32
C ASP A 74 3.71 -10.15 2.67
N ALA A 75 3.64 -10.34 1.36
CA ALA A 75 4.65 -11.08 0.61
C ALA A 75 4.73 -10.61 -0.84
N VAL A 76 5.96 -10.60 -1.35
CA VAL A 76 6.25 -10.43 -2.78
C VAL A 76 7.06 -11.63 -3.24
N ARG A 77 6.58 -12.31 -4.27
CA ARG A 77 7.21 -13.50 -4.87
C ARG A 77 7.50 -13.23 -6.33
N ALA A 78 8.68 -13.67 -6.81
CA ALA A 78 8.95 -13.68 -8.23
C ALA A 78 8.11 -14.78 -8.90
N ALA A 79 7.44 -14.43 -9.99
CA ALA A 79 6.72 -15.38 -10.83
C ALA A 79 7.65 -15.97 -11.90
N ALA A 80 7.29 -17.14 -12.45
CA ALA A 80 8.10 -17.83 -13.46
C ALA A 80 8.26 -17.04 -14.77
N ASP A 81 7.34 -16.13 -15.06
CA ASP A 81 7.33 -15.23 -16.23
C ASP A 81 8.14 -13.94 -16.01
N GLY A 82 8.90 -13.84 -14.91
CA GLY A 82 9.64 -12.62 -14.55
C GLY A 82 8.77 -11.51 -13.98
N GLY A 83 7.49 -11.79 -13.71
CA GLY A 83 6.57 -10.93 -12.97
C GLY A 83 6.70 -11.02 -11.45
N LEU A 84 5.76 -10.40 -10.74
CA LEU A 84 5.64 -10.51 -9.28
C LEU A 84 4.24 -10.93 -8.88
N ASP A 85 4.14 -11.84 -7.92
CA ASP A 85 2.92 -12.15 -7.20
C ASP A 85 2.98 -11.50 -5.82
N VAL A 86 2.07 -10.55 -5.59
CA VAL A 86 1.99 -9.70 -4.40
C VAL A 86 0.76 -10.10 -3.60
N THR A 87 0.94 -10.54 -2.37
CA THR A 87 -0.18 -10.77 -1.45
C THR A 87 -0.22 -9.67 -0.42
N TYR A 88 -1.41 -9.12 -0.18
CA TYR A 88 -1.61 -8.11 0.85
C TYR A 88 -2.90 -8.37 1.63
N THR A 89 -2.93 -7.89 2.86
CA THR A 89 -4.06 -8.03 3.76
C THR A 89 -4.63 -6.67 4.11
N VAL A 90 -5.94 -6.51 3.92
CA VAL A 90 -6.73 -5.46 4.55
C VAL A 90 -7.25 -6.01 5.86
N ALA A 91 -6.72 -5.53 6.97
CA ALA A 91 -7.16 -5.92 8.30
C ALA A 91 -7.95 -4.79 8.96
N GLY A 92 -8.94 -5.15 9.75
CA GLY A 92 -9.76 -4.19 10.48
C GLY A 92 -10.45 -4.83 11.67
N PRO A 93 -11.04 -4.01 12.54
CA PRO A 93 -11.80 -4.50 13.68
C PRO A 93 -13.03 -5.30 13.22
N ALA A 94 -13.35 -6.38 13.94
CA ALA A 94 -14.61 -7.08 13.80
C ALA A 94 -15.80 -6.16 14.15
N PRO A 95 -17.01 -6.41 13.62
CA PRO A 95 -18.17 -5.52 13.77
C PRO A 95 -18.57 -5.21 15.22
N GLU A 96 -18.28 -6.12 16.15
CA GLU A 96 -18.57 -6.00 17.58
C GLU A 96 -17.60 -5.08 18.34
N CYS A 97 -16.47 -4.72 17.73
CA CYS A 97 -15.42 -3.96 18.38
C CYS A 97 -15.81 -2.49 18.56
N PHE A 98 -15.60 -1.94 19.76
CA PHE A 98 -15.74 -0.50 20.00
C PHE A 98 -14.58 0.25 19.34
N THR A 99 -14.88 1.04 18.31
CA THR A 99 -13.88 1.74 17.49
C THR A 99 -14.18 3.22 17.35
N ALA A 100 -13.13 4.01 17.13
CA ALA A 100 -13.29 5.43 16.84
C ALA A 100 -14.07 5.63 15.53
N GLN A 101 -15.10 6.48 15.57
CA GLN A 101 -15.94 6.83 14.42
C GLN A 101 -15.26 7.91 13.58
N VAL A 102 -14.18 7.50 12.88
CA VAL A 102 -13.39 8.37 12.02
C VAL A 102 -13.20 7.68 10.67
N ILE A 103 -13.48 8.41 9.58
CA ILE A 103 -13.23 7.93 8.23
C ILE A 103 -11.72 7.93 7.99
N THR A 104 -11.21 6.79 7.54
CA THR A 104 -9.79 6.57 7.24
C THR A 104 -9.61 6.11 5.80
N ALA A 105 -8.41 6.19 5.25
CA ALA A 105 -8.07 5.67 3.92
C ALA A 105 -6.67 5.03 3.94
N PRO A 106 -6.55 3.80 4.50
CA PRO A 106 -5.26 3.18 4.76
C PRO A 106 -4.47 2.84 3.50
N VAL A 107 -3.15 3.03 3.56
CA VAL A 107 -2.20 2.73 2.48
C VAL A 107 -0.93 2.04 3.01
N ASP A 108 -0.36 1.15 2.20
CA ASP A 108 0.97 0.58 2.41
C ASP A 108 1.79 0.69 1.13
N VAL A 109 3.03 1.14 1.26
CA VAL A 109 3.91 1.46 0.14
C VAL A 109 5.25 0.76 0.31
N VAL A 110 5.62 -0.05 -0.67
CA VAL A 110 6.84 -0.86 -0.63
C VAL A 110 7.64 -0.71 -1.90
N ARG A 111 8.97 -0.76 -1.77
CA ARG A 111 9.92 -0.84 -2.87
C ARG A 111 10.27 -2.30 -3.13
N VAL A 112 10.33 -2.68 -4.40
CA VAL A 112 10.71 -4.02 -4.83
C VAL A 112 11.59 -3.95 -6.08
N PRO A 113 12.42 -4.97 -6.34
CA PRO A 113 13.16 -5.07 -7.59
C PRO A 113 12.22 -4.96 -8.81
N ARG A 114 12.68 -4.26 -9.84
CA ARG A 114 11.90 -4.00 -11.06
C ARG A 114 11.60 -5.31 -11.79
N PRO A 115 10.33 -5.70 -11.94
CA PRO A 115 9.99 -6.90 -12.68
C PRO A 115 10.05 -6.68 -14.18
N ALA A 116 10.45 -7.72 -14.90
CA ALA A 116 10.36 -7.79 -16.36
C ALA A 116 8.93 -8.10 -16.83
N GLY A 117 8.15 -8.80 -15.99
CA GLY A 117 6.76 -9.18 -16.27
C GLY A 117 5.72 -8.34 -15.52
N THR A 118 4.49 -8.85 -15.54
CA THR A 118 3.33 -8.23 -14.89
C THR A 118 3.36 -8.42 -13.38
N VAL A 119 2.86 -7.44 -12.64
CA VAL A 119 2.62 -7.55 -11.20
C VAL A 119 1.17 -7.98 -11.00
N ARG A 120 0.96 -9.07 -10.26
CA ARG A 120 -0.36 -9.60 -9.90
C ARG A 120 -0.56 -9.41 -8.41
N PHE A 121 -1.72 -8.90 -8.04
CA PHE A 121 -2.07 -8.68 -6.65
C PHE A 121 -3.14 -9.68 -6.21
N ALA A 122 -3.05 -10.11 -4.96
CA ALA A 122 -4.01 -10.97 -4.32
C ALA A 122 -4.35 -10.41 -2.93
N ALA A 123 -5.55 -9.88 -2.81
CA ALA A 123 -6.07 -9.31 -1.58
C ALA A 123 -6.56 -10.40 -0.62
N ARG A 124 -6.40 -10.14 0.67
CA ARG A 124 -7.06 -10.87 1.77
C ARG A 124 -7.74 -9.88 2.69
N THR A 125 -8.86 -10.29 3.27
CA THR A 125 -9.54 -9.50 4.30
C THR A 125 -9.47 -10.26 5.62
N LEU A 126 -9.07 -9.57 6.68
CA LEU A 126 -8.99 -10.12 8.04
C LEU A 126 -9.77 -9.22 9.00
N LEU A 127 -10.80 -9.77 9.64
CA LEU A 127 -11.51 -9.09 10.73
C LEU A 127 -10.95 -9.60 12.06
N GLU A 128 -10.42 -8.70 12.87
CA GLU A 128 -9.72 -8.99 14.11
C GLU A 128 -10.66 -8.75 15.31
N PRO A 129 -10.79 -9.72 16.23
CA PRO A 129 -11.56 -9.51 17.46
C PRO A 129 -10.85 -8.49 18.37
N CYS A 130 -11.62 -7.78 19.21
CA CYS A 130 -11.09 -6.80 20.17
C CYS A 130 -10.43 -7.43 21.38
#